data_AF-A0A6A6K8X9-F1
#
_entry.id   AF-A0A6A6K8X9-F1
#
_cell.length_a   1.000
_cell.length_b   1.000
_cell.length_c   1.000
_cell.angle_alpha   90.00
_cell.angle_beta   90.00
_cell.angle_gamma   90.00
#
_symmetry.space_group_name_H-M   'P 1'
#
loop_
_entity.id
_entity.type
_entity.pdbx_description
1 polymer ?
#
loop_
_entity_poly.entity_id
_entity_poly.type
_entity_poly.pdbx_seq_one_letter_code
_entity_poly.pdbx_strand_id
1 'polypeptide(L)'
;MHSHLVEEGSQTSQLASFIAKDVKDPTIYGDGLTFFLAPLESEIPPKAVGGYLALFSPETALNASKANQIVAVEFDSYSNPWDPSYDHVGINVNSIFSVAEVMWKTTSTMEQ
;
A
#
# COMPACT_ATOMS: atom_id res chain seq x y z
N MET A 1 26.78 23.31 31.68
CA MET A 1 25.87 23.71 30.57
C MET A 1 25.96 22.60 29.53
N HIS A 2 24.93 21.79 29.37
CA HIS A 2 24.85 20.77 28.31
C HIS A 2 23.97 21.36 27.21
N SER A 3 24.57 21.69 26.06
CA SER A 3 23.85 22.13 24.88
C SER A 3 23.19 20.91 24.23
N HIS A 4 21.87 20.85 24.30
CA HIS A 4 21.05 19.95 23.52
C HIS A 4 20.95 20.54 22.10
N LEU A 5 21.64 19.93 21.14
CA LEU A 5 21.46 20.24 19.73
C LEU A 5 20.18 19.53 19.30
N VAL A 6 19.13 20.31 19.01
CA VAL A 6 17.96 19.84 18.28
C VAL A 6 18.39 19.75 16.82
N GLU A 7 18.49 18.54 16.27
CA GLU A 7 18.54 18.38 14.82
C GLU A 7 17.18 18.83 14.26
N GLU A 8 17.17 19.97 13.57
CA GLU A 8 16.05 20.34 12.73
C GLU A 8 15.88 19.27 11.64
N GLY A 9 14.72 18.63 11.63
CA GLY A 9 14.44 17.52 10.72
C GLY A 9 14.60 17.94 9.26
N SER A 10 15.57 17.34 8.57
CA SER A 10 15.71 17.45 7.12
C SER A 10 14.46 16.91 6.44
N GLN A 11 13.69 17.77 5.79
CA GLN A 11 12.57 17.34 4.95
C GLN A 11 13.13 16.90 3.59
N THR A 12 12.97 15.63 3.27
CA THR A 12 13.32 15.07 1.96
C THR A 12 12.09 15.00 1.07
N SER A 13 12.23 15.41 -0.20
CA SER A 13 11.19 15.26 -1.23
C SER A 13 11.62 14.18 -2.20
N GLN A 14 10.74 13.23 -2.48
CA GLN A 14 10.98 12.14 -3.42
C GLN A 14 9.88 12.11 -4.48
N LEU A 15 10.25 11.82 -5.73
CA LEU A 15 9.33 11.66 -6.85
C LEU A 15 9.59 10.31 -7.50
N ALA A 16 8.51 9.55 -7.74
CA ALA A 16 8.54 8.29 -8.45
C ALA A 16 7.51 8.33 -9.59
N SER A 17 7.85 7.72 -10.73
CA SER A 17 6.97 7.57 -11.87
C SER A 17 7.13 6.16 -12.42
N PHE A 18 6.03 5.50 -12.71
CA PHE A 18 6.01 4.16 -13.28
C PHE A 18 4.80 3.99 -14.20
N ILE A 19 4.87 2.99 -15.06
CA ILE A 19 3.75 2.54 -15.89
C ILE A 19 3.57 1.05 -15.59
N ALA A 20 2.38 0.70 -15.12
CA ALA A 20 1.96 -0.69 -14.95
C ALA A 20 0.81 -0.97 -15.92
N LYS A 21 0.80 -2.18 -16.49
CA LYS A 21 -0.27 -2.65 -17.35
C LYS A 21 -0.78 -3.97 -16.78
N ASP A 22 -2.05 -3.98 -16.42
CA ASP A 22 -2.75 -5.21 -16.10
C ASP A 22 -2.93 -6.06 -17.37
N VAL A 23 -2.60 -7.34 -17.27
CA VAL A 23 -2.76 -8.32 -18.35
C VAL A 23 -4.09 -9.01 -18.12
N LYS A 24 -5.18 -8.24 -18.32
CA LYS A 24 -6.58 -8.64 -18.05
C LYS A 24 -6.86 -10.10 -18.41
N ASP A 25 -6.83 -10.99 -17.43
CA ASP A 25 -7.62 -12.21 -17.42
C ASP A 25 -8.88 -11.90 -16.59
N PRO A 26 -10.05 -11.76 -17.22
CA PRO A 26 -11.28 -11.39 -16.51
C PRO A 26 -11.74 -12.47 -15.51
N THR A 27 -11.09 -13.64 -15.48
CA THR A 27 -11.48 -14.76 -14.63
C THR A 27 -10.59 -14.93 -13.40
N ILE A 28 -9.37 -14.39 -13.41
CA ILE A 28 -8.42 -14.48 -12.30
C ILE A 28 -7.63 -13.16 -12.22
N TYR A 29 -8.03 -12.29 -11.30
CA TYR A 29 -7.33 -11.04 -11.03
C TYR A 29 -7.24 -10.80 -9.52
N GLY A 30 -6.25 -10.01 -9.10
CA GLY A 30 -5.92 -9.78 -7.69
C GLY A 30 -4.53 -10.28 -7.28
N ASP A 31 -4.08 -9.95 -6.08
CA ASP A 31 -4.78 -9.08 -5.11
C ASP A 31 -4.55 -7.59 -5.42
N GLY A 32 -3.31 -7.17 -5.69
CA GLY A 32 -3.02 -5.77 -6.05
C GLY A 32 -1.54 -5.49 -6.26
N LEU A 33 -1.21 -4.21 -6.49
CA LEU A 33 0.15 -3.68 -6.62
C LEU A 33 0.36 -2.53 -5.64
N THR A 34 1.55 -2.41 -5.06
CA THR A 34 1.89 -1.28 -4.18
C THR A 34 3.19 -0.59 -4.57
N PHE A 35 3.24 0.72 -4.34
CA PHE A 35 4.48 1.48 -4.20
C PHE A 35 4.62 1.88 -2.73
N PHE A 36 5.75 1.60 -2.10
CA PHE A 36 5.88 1.75 -0.65
C PHE A 36 7.24 2.30 -0.22
N LEU A 37 7.24 2.87 0.99
CA LEU A 37 8.42 3.24 1.76
C LEU A 37 8.43 2.40 3.03
N ALA A 38 9.58 1.81 3.34
CA ALA A 38 9.81 1.00 4.53
C ALA A 38 11.22 1.28 5.10
N PRO A 39 11.50 0.93 6.36
CA PRO A 39 12.85 0.99 6.92
C PRO A 39 13.87 0.24 6.04
N LEU A 40 15.12 0.72 6.05
CA LEU A 40 16.22 0.01 5.43
C LEU A 40 16.31 -1.40 6.03
N GLU A 41 16.59 -2.41 5.20
CA GLU A 41 16.64 -3.84 5.59
C GLU A 41 15.29 -4.43 6.04
N SER A 42 14.16 -3.82 5.67
CA SER A 42 12.85 -4.45 5.85
C SER A 42 12.75 -5.75 5.05
N GLU A 43 12.22 -6.79 5.69
CA GLU A 43 11.92 -8.08 5.07
C GLU A 43 10.40 -8.23 4.84
N ILE A 44 10.01 -9.14 3.95
CA ILE A 44 8.60 -9.50 3.76
C ILE A 44 8.09 -10.13 5.06
N PRO A 45 7.02 -9.60 5.69
CA PRO A 45 6.52 -10.17 6.93
C PRO A 45 6.00 -11.61 6.74
N PRO A 46 6.07 -12.45 7.80
CA PRO A 46 5.53 -13.80 7.73
C PRO A 46 4.06 -13.81 7.31
N LYS A 47 3.71 -14.69 6.36
CA LYS A 47 2.33 -14.88 5.86
C LYS A 47 1.69 -13.64 5.22
N ALA A 48 2.48 -12.65 4.78
CA ALA A 48 2.01 -11.49 4.03
C ALA A 48 1.64 -11.84 2.58
N VAL A 49 0.69 -12.75 2.38
CA VAL A 49 0.28 -13.28 1.06
C VAL A 49 -1.03 -12.65 0.59
N GLY A 50 -1.20 -12.52 -0.72
CA GLY A 50 -2.42 -11.98 -1.34
C GLY A 50 -2.71 -10.55 -0.87
N GLY A 51 -3.92 -10.28 -0.39
CA GLY A 51 -4.41 -8.98 0.08
C GLY A 51 -3.60 -8.28 1.17
N TYR A 52 -2.59 -8.93 1.75
CA TYR A 52 -1.60 -8.25 2.60
C TYR A 52 -0.49 -7.56 1.80
N LEU A 53 -0.50 -7.71 0.48
CA LEU A 53 0.35 -7.04 -0.52
C LEU A 53 1.85 -7.18 -0.28
N ALA A 54 2.26 -8.26 0.42
CA ALA A 54 3.62 -8.48 0.92
C ALA A 54 4.16 -7.40 1.89
N LEU A 55 3.28 -6.56 2.45
CA LEU A 55 3.62 -5.45 3.33
C LEU A 55 3.26 -5.70 4.80
N PHE A 56 2.21 -6.47 5.08
CA PHE A 56 1.68 -6.62 6.44
C PHE A 56 1.57 -8.08 6.86
N SER A 57 1.90 -8.38 8.12
CA SER A 57 1.55 -9.69 8.69
C SER A 57 0.07 -9.68 9.12
N PRO A 58 -0.66 -10.80 9.06
CA PRO A 58 -2.06 -10.86 9.45
C PRO A 58 -2.33 -10.35 10.89
N GLU A 59 -1.36 -10.51 11.78
CA GLU A 59 -1.46 -10.14 13.19
C GLU A 59 -1.45 -8.62 13.41
N THR A 60 -0.79 -7.86 12.53
CA THR A 60 -0.64 -6.40 12.66
C THR A 60 -1.27 -5.62 11.51
N ALA A 61 -1.81 -6.27 10.48
CA ALA A 61 -2.29 -5.63 9.26
C ALA A 61 -3.35 -4.55 9.50
N LEU A 62 -4.34 -4.82 10.35
CA LEU A 62 -5.45 -3.88 10.63
C LEU A 62 -5.18 -2.93 11.79
N ASN A 63 -4.03 -3.09 12.44
CA ASN A 63 -3.62 -2.24 13.55
C ASN A 63 -2.59 -1.26 12.99
N ALA A 64 -2.89 0.05 13.02
CA ALA A 64 -1.96 1.12 12.65
C ALA A 64 -0.81 1.26 13.68
N SER A 65 -0.09 0.16 13.88
CA SER A 65 0.98 -0.01 14.85
C SER A 65 2.25 0.63 14.31
N LYS A 66 2.98 1.33 15.19
CA LYS A 66 4.33 1.81 14.89
C LYS A 66 5.32 0.69 14.59
N ALA A 67 4.94 -0.58 14.77
CA ALA A 67 5.77 -1.73 14.41
C ALA A 67 5.82 -1.98 12.88
N ASN A 68 4.80 -1.58 12.11
CA ASN A 68 4.78 -1.83 10.67
C ASN A 68 5.72 -0.86 9.93
N GLN A 69 5.71 0.43 10.30
CA GLN A 69 6.57 1.49 9.71
C GLN A 69 6.50 1.61 8.18
N ILE A 70 5.33 1.32 7.59
CA ILE A 70 5.11 1.35 6.15
C ILE A 70 4.21 2.53 5.78
N VAL A 71 4.57 3.22 4.71
CA VAL A 71 3.65 4.10 3.97
C VAL A 71 3.58 3.57 2.54
N ALA A 72 2.37 3.33 2.03
CA ALA A 72 2.19 2.81 0.69
C ALA A 72 1.07 3.53 -0.07
N VAL A 73 1.18 3.49 -1.39
CA VAL A 73 0.07 3.71 -2.31
C VAL A 73 -0.26 2.36 -2.91
N GLU A 74 -1.47 1.87 -2.67
CA GLU A 74 -1.96 0.59 -3.22
C GLU A 74 -2.86 0.82 -4.44
N PHE A 75 -2.81 -0.13 -5.35
CA PHE A 75 -3.71 -0.30 -6.49
C PHE A 75 -4.34 -1.67 -6.28
N ASP A 76 -5.45 -1.69 -5.55
CA ASP A 76 -6.12 -2.90 -5.10
C ASP A 76 -7.21 -3.29 -6.10
N SER A 77 -7.17 -4.56 -6.50
CA SER A 77 -8.07 -5.16 -7.48
C SER A 77 -8.86 -6.32 -6.90
N TYR A 78 -8.78 -6.56 -5.58
CA TYR A 78 -9.48 -7.63 -4.90
C TYR A 78 -10.03 -7.16 -3.56
N SER A 79 -11.35 -7.11 -3.44
CA SER A 79 -12.02 -6.70 -2.20
C SER A 79 -11.89 -7.76 -1.10
N ASN A 80 -11.02 -7.54 -0.12
CA ASN A 80 -10.96 -8.28 1.13
C ASN A 80 -11.96 -7.70 2.17
N PRO A 81 -12.18 -8.36 3.33
CA PRO A 81 -13.14 -7.88 4.34
C PRO A 81 -12.89 -6.48 4.92
N TRP A 82 -11.68 -5.93 4.72
CA TRP A 82 -11.31 -4.59 5.17
C TRP A 82 -11.48 -3.52 4.07
N ASP A 83 -11.78 -3.92 2.84
CA ASP A 83 -11.83 -3.03 1.68
C ASP A 83 -13.24 -2.51 1.37
N PRO A 84 -13.35 -1.42 0.60
CA PRO A 84 -14.58 -1.11 -0.12
C PRO A 84 -14.96 -2.24 -1.08
N SER A 85 -16.22 -2.25 -1.51
CA SER A 85 -16.76 -3.28 -2.44
C SER A 85 -16.36 -3.04 -3.91
N TYR A 86 -15.27 -2.32 -4.18
CA TYR A 86 -14.79 -1.97 -5.51
C TYR A 86 -13.25 -1.90 -5.54
N ASP A 87 -12.67 -2.10 -6.72
CA ASP A 87 -11.25 -1.84 -6.98
C ASP A 87 -10.92 -0.38 -6.63
N HIS A 88 -9.83 -0.15 -5.92
CA HIS A 88 -9.51 1.16 -5.37
C HIS A 88 -8.02 1.48 -5.42
N VAL A 89 -7.72 2.77 -5.39
CA VAL A 89 -6.38 3.29 -5.10
C VAL A 89 -6.40 3.84 -3.68
N GLY A 90 -5.55 3.31 -2.82
CA GLY A 90 -5.51 3.62 -1.40
C GLY A 90 -4.18 4.21 -0.94
N ILE A 91 -4.21 4.98 0.14
CA ILE A 91 -3.02 5.40 0.89
C ILE A 91 -2.99 4.61 2.20
N ASN A 92 -1.98 3.77 2.39
CA ASN A 92 -1.78 2.99 3.59
C ASN A 92 -0.78 3.69 4.51
N VAL A 93 -1.12 3.84 5.79
CA VAL A 93 -0.21 4.38 6.80
C VAL A 93 -0.17 3.42 7.98
N ASN A 94 0.89 2.62 8.05
CA ASN A 94 1.11 1.58 9.06
C ASN A 94 0.02 0.49 9.17
N SER A 95 -0.90 0.39 8.23
CA SER A 95 -2.03 -0.53 8.25
C SER A 95 -2.47 -0.83 6.81
N ILE A 96 -2.92 -2.04 6.53
CA ILE A 96 -3.52 -2.39 5.23
C ILE A 96 -4.83 -1.62 5.01
N PHE A 97 -5.58 -1.33 6.07
CA PHE A 97 -6.74 -0.44 5.98
C PHE A 97 -6.30 0.97 5.58
N SER A 98 -6.66 1.41 4.37
CA SER A 98 -6.23 2.70 3.81
C SER A 98 -6.84 3.87 4.60
N VAL A 99 -6.04 4.91 4.84
CA VAL A 99 -6.50 6.13 5.53
C VAL A 99 -7.28 7.05 4.59
N ALA A 100 -7.12 6.86 3.29
CA ALA A 100 -7.86 7.50 2.22
C ALA A 100 -7.87 6.57 1.01
N GLU A 101 -9.00 6.47 0.33
CA GLU A 101 -9.15 5.62 -0.85
C GLU A 101 -10.11 6.27 -1.86
N VAL A 102 -9.93 5.90 -3.13
CA VAL A 102 -10.82 6.28 -4.23
C VAL A 102 -11.04 5.10 -5.14
N MET A 103 -12.26 4.99 -5.68
CA MET A 103 -12.58 4.02 -6.73
C MET A 103 -11.62 4.13 -7.91
N TRP A 104 -10.96 3.02 -8.23
CA TRP A 104 -10.09 2.91 -9.39
C TRP A 104 -10.92 2.63 -10.63
N LYS A 105 -11.31 3.69 -11.32
CA LYS A 105 -12.05 3.57 -12.58
C LYS A 105 -11.14 3.03 -13.67
N THR A 106 -11.15 1.72 -13.87
CA THR A 106 -10.61 1.13 -15.08
C THR A 106 -11.59 1.43 -16.22
N THR A 107 -11.12 2.10 -17.27
CA THR A 107 -11.92 2.21 -18.49
C THR A 107 -11.93 0.84 -19.14
N SER A 108 -12.90 0.02 -18.75
CA SER A 108 -13.35 -1.07 -19.61
C SER A 108 -14.13 -0.41 -20.74
N THR A 109 -13.43 0.19 -21.70
CA THR A 109 -13.98 0.31 -23.04
C THR A 109 -14.18 -1.11 -23.52
N MET A 110 -15.40 -1.61 -23.35
CA MET A 110 -15.99 -2.56 -24.28
C MET A 110 -16.05 -1.83 -25.62
N GLU A 111 -14.92 -1.72 -26.31
CA GLU A 111 -14.97 -1.54 -27.77
C GLU A 111 -15.44 -2.87 -28.35
N GLN A 112 -16.41 -2.72 -29.25
CA GLN A 112 -17.23 -3.74 -29.89
C GLN A 112 -16.43 -4.87 -30.56
#